data_AF-A0A9D8ERQ9-F1
#
_entry.id   AF-A0A9D8ERQ9-F1
#
_cell.length_a   1.000
_cell.length_b   1.000
_cell.length_c   1.000
_cell.angle_alpha   90.00
_cell.angle_beta   90.00
_cell.angle_gamma   90.00
#
_symmetry.space_group_name_H-M   'P 1'
#
loop_
_entity.id
_entity.type
_entity.pdbx_description
1 polymer ?
#
loop_
_entity_poly.entity_id
_entity_poly.type
_entity_poly.pdbx_seq_one_letter_code
_entity_poly.pdbx_strand_id
1 'polypeptide(L)'
;MISQQKITLAAKSLDLAAFLLLLAVTVLWAVWGIGEVFHEGWYQPYWHIIFYFIPFIVIFGFAVLSIFYPLAGGILIFAGGLAYFILFSLRAIQHHTTLEPSFFIVNSGILFTGVIFIFNYVLFKKKRTVEYRWVLFRKYLLFKRTAKIIIIACISIIVIITTGSPMLVRNLNRIPLENFNEIEVEGNEITVTLSAGGPGWYYSNEAPLVFDGKEYSGLSWNEIALFGKEPIGFDTKNFGKDYNGSTESIYYATQQDFNKYNMFRYIDFAGAQLTSEVQDCWKLPEADEYVRLLRYRDKNAGGYFDKVEGRAYYYITPDKDGPIWATEEMVIYYWTSTSANDTEAYDITYSGEARKISKTTKQDYRGYRAVRTNKSSPELIKMELDNIVIDNNSEK
;
A
#
# COMPACT_ATOMS: atom_id res chain seq x y z
N MET A 1 13.28 -4.21 57.04
CA MET A 1 13.55 -5.20 55.96
C MET A 1 12.43 -5.31 54.92
N ILE A 2 11.15 -5.28 55.29
CA ILE A 2 10.00 -5.45 54.36
C ILE A 2 10.00 -4.42 53.20
N SER A 3 10.48 -3.20 53.40
CA SER A 3 10.53 -2.17 52.35
C SER A 3 11.54 -2.46 51.22
N GLN A 4 12.70 -3.05 51.53
CA GLN A 4 13.75 -3.32 50.54
C GLN A 4 13.39 -4.49 49.60
N GLN A 5 12.72 -5.51 50.14
CA GLN A 5 12.26 -6.65 49.35
C GLN A 5 11.17 -6.22 48.35
N LYS A 6 10.19 -5.43 48.80
CA LYS A 6 9.14 -4.88 47.91
C LYS A 6 9.72 -4.03 46.79
N ILE A 7 10.68 -3.16 47.10
CA ILE A 7 11.37 -2.33 46.11
C ILE A 7 12.15 -3.19 45.10
N THR A 8 12.86 -4.22 45.57
CA THR A 8 13.61 -5.13 44.68
C THR A 8 12.69 -5.93 43.76
N LEU A 9 11.55 -6.38 44.27
CA LEU A 9 10.54 -7.06 43.48
C LEU A 9 9.96 -6.13 42.40
N ALA A 10 9.57 -4.90 42.78
CA ALA A 10 9.06 -3.90 41.85
C ALA A 10 10.07 -3.57 40.73
N ALA A 11 11.35 -3.42 41.06
CA ALA A 11 12.40 -3.18 40.07
C ALA A 11 12.57 -4.36 39.08
N LYS A 12 12.49 -5.60 39.57
CA LYS A 12 12.54 -6.81 38.73
C LYS A 12 11.32 -6.90 37.81
N SER A 13 10.12 -6.64 38.34
CA SER A 13 8.90 -6.63 37.55
C SER A 13 8.93 -5.56 36.46
N LEU A 14 9.45 -4.36 36.78
CA LEU A 14 9.59 -3.28 35.80
C LEU A 14 10.63 -3.59 34.73
N ASP A 15 11.77 -4.19 35.09
CA ASP A 15 12.78 -4.65 34.12
C ASP A 15 12.25 -5.75 33.19
N LEU A 16 11.43 -6.67 33.73
CA LEU A 16 10.76 -7.69 32.95
C LEU A 16 9.71 -7.08 32.00
N ALA A 17 8.87 -6.16 32.49
CA ALA A 17 7.88 -5.47 31.67
C ALA A 17 8.54 -4.67 30.53
N ALA A 18 9.63 -3.95 30.83
CA ALA A 18 10.41 -3.22 29.82
C ALA A 18 10.94 -4.16 28.74
N PHE A 19 11.48 -5.32 29.15
CA PHE A 19 12.00 -6.31 28.22
C PHE A 19 10.91 -6.95 27.35
N LEU A 20 9.77 -7.31 27.93
CA LEU A 20 8.66 -7.92 27.19
C LEU A 20 8.06 -6.93 26.18
N LEU A 21 7.90 -5.67 26.56
CA LEU A 21 7.42 -4.64 25.63
C LEU A 21 8.42 -4.37 24.51
N LEU A 22 9.71 -4.28 24.84
CA LEU A 22 10.78 -4.15 23.85
C LEU A 22 10.81 -5.33 22.86
N LEU A 23 10.65 -6.56 23.35
CA LEU A 23 10.53 -7.75 22.53
C LEU A 23 9.31 -7.65 21.60
N ALA A 24 8.14 -7.32 22.14
CA ALA A 24 6.90 -7.20 21.35
C ALA A 24 7.02 -6.14 20.25
N VAL A 25 7.54 -4.95 20.57
CA VAL A 25 7.78 -3.87 19.60
C VAL A 25 8.77 -4.31 18.53
N THR A 26 9.87 -4.97 18.91
CA THR A 26 10.87 -5.45 17.94
C THR A 26 10.31 -6.51 17.01
N VAL A 27 9.54 -7.46 17.55
CA VAL A 27 8.86 -8.52 16.76
C VAL A 27 7.81 -7.92 15.83
N LEU A 28 7.04 -6.94 16.28
CA LEU A 28 6.05 -6.25 15.46
C LEU A 28 6.69 -5.62 14.22
N TRP A 29 7.84 -4.95 14.36
CA TRP A 29 8.57 -4.40 13.23
C TRP A 29 9.18 -5.46 12.32
N ALA A 30 9.51 -6.65 12.83
CA ALA A 30 9.91 -7.79 12.02
C ALA A 30 8.74 -8.33 11.18
N VAL A 31 7.53 -8.43 11.76
CA VAL A 31 6.29 -8.81 11.06
C VAL A 31 5.96 -7.79 9.98
N TRP A 32 6.00 -6.50 10.31
CA TRP A 32 5.76 -5.44 9.35
C TRP A 32 6.76 -5.51 8.20
N GLY A 33 8.06 -5.59 8.51
CA GLY A 33 9.11 -5.65 7.49
C GLY A 33 8.94 -6.82 6.51
N ILE A 34 8.69 -8.04 7.00
CA ILE A 34 8.46 -9.18 6.10
C ILE A 34 7.14 -9.06 5.33
N GLY A 35 6.10 -8.46 5.93
CA GLY A 35 4.84 -8.16 5.25
C GLY A 35 5.05 -7.22 4.06
N GLU A 36 5.75 -6.10 4.26
CA GLU A 36 6.04 -5.13 3.22
C GLU A 36 6.93 -5.69 2.11
N VAL A 37 7.90 -6.56 2.45
CA VAL A 37 8.72 -7.27 1.45
C VAL A 37 7.86 -8.02 0.45
N PHE A 38 6.80 -8.70 0.89
CA PHE A 38 5.94 -9.46 0.00
C PHE A 38 4.76 -8.66 -0.56
N HIS A 39 4.39 -7.56 0.10
CA HIS A 39 3.31 -6.68 -0.33
C HIS A 39 3.78 -5.72 -1.43
N GLU A 40 4.89 -5.01 -1.20
CA GLU A 40 5.44 -4.02 -2.12
C GLU A 40 6.79 -4.46 -2.69
N GLY A 41 7.65 -5.12 -1.91
CA GLY A 41 9.05 -5.35 -2.29
C GLY A 41 9.32 -6.52 -3.23
N TRP A 42 8.34 -7.38 -3.51
CA TRP A 42 8.61 -8.69 -4.11
C TRP A 42 9.18 -8.62 -5.54
N TYR A 43 8.81 -7.57 -6.27
CA TYR A 43 9.29 -7.34 -7.64
C TYR A 43 10.73 -6.82 -7.70
N GLN A 44 11.27 -6.33 -6.57
CA GLN A 44 12.58 -5.69 -6.53
C GLN A 44 13.72 -6.73 -6.42
N PRO A 45 14.95 -6.39 -6.84
CA PRO A 45 16.12 -7.23 -6.60
C PRO A 45 16.30 -7.54 -5.10
N TYR A 46 16.82 -8.74 -4.78
CA TYR A 46 16.91 -9.24 -3.40
C TYR A 46 17.60 -8.31 -2.38
N TRP A 47 18.51 -7.43 -2.82
CA TRP A 47 19.17 -6.50 -1.91
C TRP A 47 18.24 -5.39 -1.41
N HIS A 48 17.18 -5.05 -2.15
CA HIS A 48 16.17 -4.06 -1.72
C HIS A 48 15.33 -4.55 -0.54
N ILE A 49 15.25 -5.86 -0.31
CA ILE A 49 14.55 -6.47 0.83
C ILE A 49 15.03 -5.85 2.15
N ILE A 50 16.30 -5.46 2.25
CA ILE A 50 16.85 -4.87 3.49
C ILE A 50 16.20 -3.54 3.86
N PHE A 51 15.69 -2.76 2.88
CA PHE A 51 15.08 -1.46 3.16
C PHE A 51 13.79 -1.61 3.97
N TYR A 52 12.99 -2.63 3.67
CA TYR A 52 11.79 -2.97 4.41
C TYR A 52 12.09 -3.43 5.85
N PHE A 53 13.30 -3.93 6.10
CA PHE A 53 13.77 -4.28 7.45
C PHE A 53 14.47 -3.14 8.21
N ILE A 54 14.67 -1.96 7.62
CA ILE A 54 15.34 -0.84 8.32
C ILE A 54 14.68 -0.52 9.67
N PRO A 55 13.34 -0.37 9.77
CA PRO A 55 12.71 -0.09 11.06
C PRO A 55 12.99 -1.17 12.10
N PHE A 56 12.95 -2.45 11.69
CA PHE A 56 13.31 -3.58 12.54
C PHE A 56 14.77 -3.50 13.00
N ILE A 57 15.72 -3.26 12.07
CA ILE A 57 17.16 -3.17 12.37
C ILE A 57 17.45 -2.02 13.35
N VAL A 58 16.83 -0.85 13.15
CA VAL A 58 16.99 0.31 14.03
C VAL A 58 16.45 0.02 15.42
N ILE A 59 15.23 -0.50 15.53
CA ILE A 59 14.61 -0.84 16.82
C ILE A 59 15.38 -1.95 17.54
N PHE A 60 15.86 -2.96 16.81
CA PHE A 60 16.72 -4.01 17.35
C PHE A 60 18.05 -3.43 17.86
N GLY A 61 18.66 -2.49 17.13
CA GLY A 61 19.86 -1.76 17.58
C GLY A 61 19.61 -1.00 18.89
N PHE A 62 18.48 -0.29 18.99
CA PHE A 62 18.07 0.37 20.23
C PHE A 62 17.75 -0.63 21.36
N ALA A 63 17.23 -1.81 21.04
CA ALA A 63 17.00 -2.88 22.00
C ALA A 63 18.32 -3.36 22.62
N VAL A 64 19.33 -3.63 21.79
CA VAL A 64 20.69 -3.98 22.22
C VAL A 64 21.27 -2.88 23.12
N LEU A 65 21.19 -1.61 22.69
CA LEU A 65 21.66 -0.48 23.48
C LEU A 65 20.92 -0.36 24.82
N SER A 66 19.60 -0.56 24.86
CA SER A 66 18.80 -0.49 26.09
C SER A 66 19.13 -1.60 27.08
N ILE A 67 19.52 -2.78 26.60
CA ILE A 67 19.93 -3.91 27.45
C ILE A 67 21.30 -3.64 28.11
N PHE A 68 22.24 -3.03 27.39
CA PHE A 68 23.57 -2.71 27.92
C PHE A 68 23.61 -1.38 28.70
N TYR A 69 22.92 -0.37 28.19
CA TYR A 69 22.86 1.02 28.66
C TYR A 69 21.40 1.50 28.79
N PRO A 70 20.66 1.05 29.82
CA PRO A 70 19.21 1.29 29.95
C PRO A 70 18.78 2.75 29.79
N LEU A 71 19.53 3.70 30.36
CA LEU A 71 19.18 5.12 30.23
C LEU A 71 19.36 5.61 28.79
N ALA A 72 20.53 5.39 28.20
CA ALA A 72 20.84 5.86 26.86
C ALA A 72 19.91 5.22 25.82
N GLY A 73 19.72 3.90 25.90
CA GLY A 73 18.80 3.19 25.03
C GLY A 73 17.33 3.63 25.23
N GLY A 74 16.89 3.83 26.47
CA GLY A 74 15.55 4.34 26.76
C GLY A 74 15.30 5.74 26.18
N ILE A 75 16.28 6.64 26.29
CA ILE A 75 16.24 7.98 25.67
C ILE A 75 16.16 7.87 24.14
N LEU A 76 16.99 7.01 23.52
CA LEU A 76 17.00 6.83 22.07
C LEU A 76 15.68 6.25 21.56
N ILE A 77 15.11 5.25 22.24
CA ILE A 77 13.80 4.70 21.89
C ILE A 77 12.70 5.77 21.97
N PHE A 78 12.68 6.53 23.07
CA PHE A 78 11.68 7.59 23.26
C PHE A 78 11.83 8.69 22.21
N ALA A 79 13.05 9.20 22.01
CA ALA A 79 13.31 10.25 21.03
C ALA A 79 13.02 9.77 19.60
N GLY A 80 13.38 8.53 19.25
CA GLY A 80 13.09 7.92 17.96
C GLY A 80 11.59 7.77 17.71
N GLY A 81 10.84 7.26 18.68
CA GLY A 81 9.38 7.19 18.59
C GLY A 81 8.72 8.57 18.48
N LEU A 82 9.22 9.56 19.22
CA LEU A 82 8.68 10.92 19.16
C LEU A 82 8.96 11.58 17.80
N ALA A 83 10.18 11.42 17.27
CA ALA A 83 10.54 11.90 15.95
C ALA A 83 9.67 11.25 14.86
N TYR A 84 9.50 9.92 14.93
CA TYR A 84 8.62 9.18 14.03
C TYR A 84 7.18 9.71 14.07
N PHE A 85 6.64 9.92 15.28
CA PHE A 85 5.31 10.51 15.47
C PHE A 85 5.15 11.88 14.82
N ILE A 86 6.10 12.78 15.05
CA ILE A 86 6.07 14.15 14.51
C ILE A 86 6.15 14.10 12.98
N LEU A 87 7.09 13.36 12.42
CA LEU A 87 7.28 13.26 10.97
C LEU A 87 6.02 12.75 10.26
N PHE A 88 5.41 11.67 10.77
CA PHE A 88 4.19 11.12 10.17
C PHE A 88 2.98 12.04 10.37
N SER A 89 2.88 12.74 11.50
CA SER A 89 1.83 13.74 11.71
C SER A 89 1.95 14.90 10.73
N LEU A 90 3.16 15.41 10.51
CA LEU A 90 3.42 16.46 9.52
C LEU A 90 3.11 15.99 8.10
N ARG A 91 3.47 14.75 7.77
CA ARG A 91 3.13 14.12 6.48
C ARG A 91 1.62 13.99 6.29
N ALA A 92 0.89 13.56 7.32
CA ALA A 92 -0.57 13.46 7.28
C ALA A 92 -1.22 14.84 7.06
N ILE A 93 -0.73 15.88 7.75
CA ILE A 93 -1.18 17.26 7.54
C ILE A 93 -0.89 17.72 6.10
N GLN A 94 0.33 17.47 5.59
CA GLN A 94 0.76 17.86 4.24
C GLN A 94 -0.09 17.19 3.16
N HIS A 95 -0.48 15.93 3.34
CA HIS A 95 -1.31 15.20 2.38
C HIS A 95 -2.81 15.30 2.65
N HIS A 96 -3.22 16.11 3.65
CA HIS A 96 -4.60 16.25 4.07
C HIS A 96 -5.27 14.91 4.42
N THR A 97 -4.51 14.00 5.02
CA THR A 97 -4.98 12.69 5.49
C THR A 97 -5.05 12.63 7.01
N THR A 98 -5.85 11.69 7.52
CA THR A 98 -5.92 11.40 8.96
C THR A 98 -4.91 10.32 9.34
N LEU A 99 -4.44 10.35 10.59
CA LEU A 99 -3.65 9.26 11.15
C LEU A 99 -4.58 8.13 11.57
N GLU A 100 -4.26 6.91 11.15
CA GLU A 100 -5.03 5.73 11.56
C GLU A 100 -4.89 5.45 13.07
N PRO A 101 -5.92 4.89 13.73
CA PRO A 101 -5.81 4.43 15.12
C PRO A 101 -4.66 3.46 15.38
N SER A 102 -4.35 2.59 14.40
CA SER A 102 -3.24 1.65 14.40
C SER A 102 -1.89 2.37 14.66
N PHE A 103 -1.68 3.51 14.01
CA PHE A 103 -0.48 4.33 14.14
C PHE A 103 -0.23 4.77 15.60
N PHE A 104 -1.28 5.22 16.29
CA PHE A 104 -1.18 5.64 17.69
C PHE A 104 -0.81 4.47 18.61
N ILE A 105 -1.37 3.28 18.37
CA ILE A 105 -1.10 2.08 19.17
C ILE A 105 0.38 1.67 19.02
N VAL A 106 0.85 1.56 17.78
CA VAL A 106 2.24 1.17 17.47
C VAL A 106 3.22 2.18 18.07
N ASN A 107 2.98 3.47 17.82
CA ASN A 107 3.87 4.52 18.29
C ASN A 107 3.90 4.65 19.82
N SER A 108 2.73 4.49 20.46
CA SER A 108 2.65 4.46 21.93
C SER A 108 3.48 3.32 22.51
N GLY A 109 3.46 2.13 21.90
CA GLY A 109 4.29 1.00 22.31
C GLY A 109 5.79 1.33 22.34
N ILE A 110 6.29 2.05 21.32
CA ILE A 110 7.68 2.52 21.25
C ILE A 110 7.96 3.53 22.37
N LEU A 111 7.14 4.58 22.47
CA LEU A 111 7.32 5.65 23.46
C LEU A 111 7.30 5.13 24.90
N PHE A 112 6.30 4.30 25.23
CA PHE A 112 6.17 3.71 26.56
C PHE A 112 7.36 2.80 26.90
N THR A 113 7.89 2.05 25.93
CA THR A 113 9.12 1.26 26.13
C THR A 113 10.27 2.14 26.59
N GLY A 114 10.51 3.26 25.88
CA GLY A 114 11.55 4.23 26.24
C GLY A 114 11.37 4.81 27.64
N VAL A 115 10.14 5.25 27.98
CA VAL A 115 9.79 5.80 29.29
C VAL A 115 10.06 4.79 30.42
N ILE A 116 9.68 3.52 30.25
CA ILE A 116 9.89 2.48 31.26
C ILE A 116 11.39 2.30 31.53
N PHE A 117 12.24 2.27 30.48
CA PHE A 117 13.69 2.16 30.65
C PHE A 117 14.29 3.35 31.40
N ILE A 118 13.89 4.58 31.05
CA ILE A 118 14.34 5.81 31.72
C ILE A 118 13.91 5.79 33.19
N PHE A 119 12.64 5.52 33.45
CA PHE A 119 12.06 5.52 34.79
C PHE A 119 12.69 4.44 35.68
N ASN A 120 12.84 3.22 35.16
CA ASN A 120 13.52 2.12 35.84
C ASN A 120 14.97 2.48 36.19
N TYR A 121 15.69 3.16 35.29
CA TYR A 121 17.03 3.63 35.59
C TYR A 121 17.04 4.70 36.69
N VAL A 122 16.22 5.75 36.57
CA VAL A 122 16.20 6.89 37.51
C VAL A 122 15.81 6.43 38.92
N LEU A 123 14.74 5.63 39.07
CA LEU A 123 14.26 5.18 40.37
C LEU A 123 15.24 4.25 41.10
N PHE A 124 15.96 3.40 40.37
CA PHE A 124 16.78 2.35 40.98
C PHE A 124 18.30 2.56 40.83
N LYS A 125 18.75 3.69 40.27
CA LYS A 125 20.17 4.05 40.08
C LYS A 125 21.00 3.92 41.36
N LYS A 126 20.52 4.48 42.48
CA LYS A 126 21.25 4.56 43.77
C LYS A 126 21.49 3.22 44.46
N LYS A 127 20.80 2.13 44.07
CA LYS A 127 20.90 0.83 44.74
C LYS A 127 21.74 -0.20 43.98
N ARG A 128 22.20 0.11 42.77
CA ARG A 128 23.08 -0.77 41.98
C ARG A 128 24.56 -0.69 42.35
N THR A 129 24.95 0.23 43.23
CA THR A 129 26.34 0.49 43.65
C THR A 129 26.82 -0.34 44.86
N VAL A 130 26.13 -1.43 45.22
CA VAL A 130 26.59 -2.28 46.34
C VAL A 130 27.73 -3.19 45.87
N GLU A 131 28.90 -3.02 46.51
CA GLU A 131 30.12 -3.81 46.34
C GLU A 131 29.84 -5.32 46.39
N TYR A 132 30.06 -6.02 45.27
CA TYR A 132 30.12 -7.48 45.25
C TYR A 132 31.25 -7.96 44.31
N ARG A 133 31.89 -9.07 44.70
CA ARG A 133 33.00 -9.77 44.00
C ARG A 133 32.89 -9.66 42.47
N TRP A 134 33.72 -8.78 41.91
CA TRP A 134 33.52 -8.12 40.62
C TRP A 134 33.58 -9.02 39.38
N VAL A 135 34.31 -10.13 39.40
CA VAL A 135 34.59 -10.90 38.17
C VAL A 135 33.46 -11.87 37.82
N LEU A 136 33.02 -12.70 38.76
CA LEU A 136 31.95 -13.69 38.53
C LEU A 136 30.60 -13.02 38.27
N PHE A 137 30.32 -11.92 38.99
CA PHE A 137 29.09 -11.15 38.81
C PHE A 137 29.02 -10.47 37.44
N ARG A 138 30.13 -9.92 36.94
CA ARG A 138 30.18 -9.31 35.59
C ARG A 138 29.92 -10.32 34.48
N LYS A 139 30.50 -11.52 34.57
CA LYS A 139 30.23 -12.62 33.61
C LYS A 139 28.76 -13.03 33.62
N TYR A 140 28.16 -13.18 34.80
CA TYR A 140 26.74 -13.52 34.92
C TYR A 140 25.81 -12.44 34.35
N LEU A 141 26.11 -11.15 34.61
CA LEU A 141 25.32 -10.04 34.08
C LEU A 141 25.43 -9.94 32.54
N LEU A 142 26.64 -10.12 32.00
CA LEU A 142 26.84 -10.18 30.55
C LEU A 142 26.07 -11.35 29.95
N PHE A 143 26.16 -12.55 30.54
CA PHE A 143 25.39 -13.71 30.09
C PHE A 143 23.88 -13.43 30.05
N LYS A 144 23.31 -12.82 31.11
CA LYS A 144 21.89 -12.44 31.12
C LYS A 144 21.51 -11.44 30.02
N ARG A 145 22.37 -10.45 29.77
CA ARG A 145 22.15 -9.44 28.71
C ARG A 145 22.22 -10.08 27.33
N THR A 146 23.24 -10.91 27.09
CA THR A 146 23.39 -11.67 25.85
C THR A 146 22.21 -12.61 25.64
N ALA A 147 21.73 -13.30 26.69
CA ALA A 147 20.54 -14.15 26.60
C ALA A 147 19.29 -13.37 26.19
N LYS A 148 19.05 -12.17 26.74
CA LYS A 148 17.95 -11.30 26.32
C LYS A 148 18.03 -10.93 24.82
N ILE A 149 19.23 -10.61 24.32
CA ILE A 149 19.46 -10.27 22.91
C ILE A 149 19.22 -11.48 22.01
N ILE A 150 19.75 -12.66 22.40
CA ILE A 150 19.52 -13.92 21.69
C ILE A 150 18.03 -14.22 21.62
N ILE A 151 17.29 -14.05 22.73
CA ILE A 151 15.83 -14.26 22.74
C ILE A 151 15.13 -13.34 21.74
N ILE A 152 15.43 -12.04 21.74
CA ILE A 152 14.84 -11.09 20.77
C ILE A 152 15.16 -11.52 19.35
N ALA A 153 16.43 -11.79 19.04
CA ALA A 153 16.87 -12.18 17.70
C ALA A 153 16.21 -13.49 17.24
N CYS A 154 16.22 -14.54 18.07
CA CYS A 154 15.63 -15.84 17.75
C CYS A 154 14.12 -15.73 17.52
N ILE A 155 13.39 -15.02 18.39
CA ILE A 155 11.95 -14.86 18.22
C ILE A 155 11.64 -14.05 16.96
N SER A 156 12.35 -12.95 16.69
CA SER A 156 12.18 -12.19 15.45
C SER A 156 12.46 -13.03 14.20
N ILE A 157 13.53 -13.84 14.19
CA ILE A 157 13.85 -14.74 13.07
C ILE A 157 12.74 -15.79 12.88
N ILE A 158 12.29 -16.42 13.97
CA ILE A 158 11.19 -17.40 13.91
C ILE A 158 9.96 -16.73 13.28
N VAL A 159 9.60 -15.53 13.74
CA VAL A 159 8.43 -14.79 13.23
C VAL A 159 8.59 -14.42 11.76
N ILE A 160 9.76 -13.94 11.34
CA ILE A 160 10.05 -13.66 9.92
C ILE A 160 9.86 -14.93 9.08
N ILE A 161 10.38 -16.08 9.53
CA ILE A 161 10.24 -17.35 8.81
C ILE A 161 8.79 -17.80 8.79
N THR A 162 8.08 -17.79 9.92
CA THR A 162 6.71 -18.30 10.01
C THR A 162 5.72 -17.44 9.24
N THR A 163 5.88 -16.12 9.25
CA THR A 163 5.02 -15.19 8.51
C THR A 163 5.43 -15.11 7.04
N GLY A 164 6.73 -15.14 6.76
CA GLY A 164 7.26 -15.01 5.41
C GLY A 164 7.13 -16.28 4.57
N SER A 165 7.24 -17.48 5.14
CA SER A 165 7.19 -18.72 4.35
C SER A 165 5.86 -18.92 3.60
N PRO A 166 4.68 -18.72 4.22
CA PRO A 166 3.41 -18.79 3.48
C PRO A 166 3.31 -17.74 2.37
N MET A 167 3.80 -16.52 2.62
CA MET A 167 3.81 -15.45 1.61
C MET A 167 4.78 -15.78 0.47
N LEU A 168 5.95 -16.35 0.77
CA LEU A 168 6.91 -16.84 -0.22
C LEU A 168 6.29 -17.92 -1.10
N VAL A 169 5.70 -18.94 -0.49
CA VAL A 169 5.01 -20.01 -1.23
C VAL A 169 3.87 -19.45 -2.08
N ARG A 170 3.11 -18.48 -1.56
CA ARG A 170 2.06 -17.80 -2.32
C ARG A 170 2.63 -17.09 -3.55
N ASN A 171 3.67 -16.27 -3.37
CA ASN A 171 4.31 -15.53 -4.46
C ASN A 171 4.96 -16.44 -5.52
N LEU A 172 5.66 -17.50 -5.10
CA LEU A 172 6.29 -18.46 -6.03
C LEU A 172 5.29 -19.27 -6.86
N ASN A 173 4.02 -19.33 -6.43
CA ASN A 173 2.95 -20.02 -7.14
C ASN A 173 2.04 -19.06 -7.91
N ARG A 174 2.43 -17.78 -8.07
CA ARG A 174 1.69 -16.85 -8.92
C ARG A 174 1.81 -17.26 -10.38
N ILE A 175 0.76 -17.00 -11.13
CA ILE A 175 0.79 -17.20 -12.58
C ILE A 175 1.42 -15.98 -13.22
N PRO A 176 2.61 -16.11 -13.84
CA PRO A 176 3.26 -14.98 -14.47
C PRO A 176 2.43 -14.48 -15.66
N LEU A 177 2.59 -13.20 -15.96
CA LEU A 177 2.08 -12.65 -17.21
C LEU A 177 2.95 -13.16 -18.37
N GLU A 178 2.33 -13.80 -19.37
CA GLU A 178 3.06 -14.37 -20.51
C GLU A 178 3.61 -13.30 -21.47
N ASN A 179 2.83 -12.25 -21.73
CA ASN A 179 3.20 -11.14 -22.60
C ASN A 179 2.33 -9.91 -22.30
N PHE A 180 2.75 -8.75 -22.80
CA PHE A 180 2.05 -7.49 -22.65
C PHE A 180 1.07 -7.19 -23.81
N ASN A 181 0.58 -8.22 -24.52
CA ASN A 181 -0.38 -8.00 -25.60
C ASN A 181 -1.80 -7.81 -25.06
N GLU A 182 -2.73 -7.51 -25.97
CA GLU A 182 -4.15 -7.60 -25.67
C GLU A 182 -4.53 -9.05 -25.37
N ILE A 183 -5.35 -9.23 -24.33
CA ILE A 183 -5.77 -10.56 -23.89
C ILE A 183 -7.26 -10.51 -23.59
N GLU A 184 -8.02 -11.42 -24.20
CA GLU A 184 -9.40 -11.66 -23.84
C GLU A 184 -9.46 -12.46 -22.54
N VAL A 185 -10.30 -12.00 -21.61
CA VAL A 185 -10.45 -12.60 -20.28
C VAL A 185 -11.92 -12.80 -19.98
N GLU A 186 -12.24 -14.04 -19.60
CA GLU A 186 -13.53 -14.40 -19.03
C GLU A 186 -13.50 -14.17 -17.51
N GLY A 187 -14.37 -13.26 -17.07
CA GLY A 187 -14.69 -12.99 -15.67
C GLY A 187 -15.94 -13.74 -15.22
N ASN A 188 -16.42 -13.40 -14.01
CA ASN A 188 -17.70 -13.87 -13.51
C ASN A 188 -18.84 -13.18 -14.28
N GLU A 189 -19.39 -13.89 -15.28
CA GLU A 189 -20.48 -13.45 -16.17
C GLU A 189 -20.12 -12.29 -17.12
N ILE A 190 -18.83 -11.99 -17.30
CA ILE A 190 -18.36 -10.94 -18.20
C ILE A 190 -17.21 -11.44 -19.06
N THR A 191 -17.10 -10.92 -20.28
CA THR A 191 -15.94 -11.15 -21.15
C THR A 191 -15.44 -9.80 -21.63
N VAL A 192 -14.14 -9.54 -21.42
CA VAL A 192 -13.51 -8.28 -21.81
C VAL A 192 -12.19 -8.55 -22.51
N THR A 193 -11.79 -7.64 -23.38
CA THR A 193 -10.41 -7.56 -23.87
C THR A 193 -9.65 -6.57 -23.00
N LEU A 194 -8.60 -7.04 -22.33
CA LEU A 194 -7.66 -6.21 -21.60
C LEU A 194 -6.72 -5.49 -22.58
N SER A 195 -6.43 -4.23 -22.30
CA SER A 195 -5.42 -3.48 -23.04
C SER A 195 -4.03 -4.13 -22.96
N ALA A 196 -3.29 -3.98 -24.07
CA ALA A 196 -1.86 -4.25 -24.15
C ALA A 196 -1.04 -3.22 -23.36
N GLY A 197 0.28 -3.41 -23.31
CA GLY A 197 1.21 -2.40 -22.82
C GLY A 197 1.08 -1.10 -23.63
N GLY A 198 0.94 0.02 -22.93
CA GLY A 198 0.62 1.32 -23.51
C GLY A 198 -0.15 2.18 -22.51
N PRO A 199 -0.72 3.33 -22.94
CA PRO A 199 -1.48 4.22 -22.06
C PRO A 199 -2.76 3.59 -21.49
N GLY A 200 -3.22 2.45 -22.03
CA GLY A 200 -4.31 1.69 -21.42
C GLY A 200 -3.90 0.95 -20.15
N TRP A 201 -2.61 0.72 -19.92
CA TRP A 201 -2.14 -0.11 -18.83
C TRP A 201 -0.93 0.48 -18.12
N TYR A 202 -1.17 0.99 -16.92
CA TYR A 202 -0.12 1.40 -16.00
C TYR A 202 0.20 0.29 -15.01
N TYR A 203 1.39 -0.29 -15.13
CA TYR A 203 1.87 -1.38 -14.27
C TYR A 203 3.19 -1.08 -13.55
N SER A 204 3.93 -0.05 -13.97
CA SER A 204 5.22 0.35 -13.38
C SER A 204 5.59 1.79 -13.75
N ASN A 205 6.43 2.43 -12.92
CA ASN A 205 7.04 3.73 -13.17
C ASN A 205 8.15 3.62 -14.20
N GLU A 206 8.67 2.41 -14.43
CA GLU A 206 9.66 2.12 -15.48
C GLU A 206 9.01 2.18 -16.88
N ALA A 207 7.69 2.16 -16.94
CA ALA A 207 6.88 2.37 -18.14
C ALA A 207 5.97 3.60 -17.94
N PRO A 208 6.52 4.82 -17.84
CA PRO A 208 5.71 6.00 -17.63
C PRO A 208 4.80 6.25 -18.83
N LEU A 209 3.66 6.87 -18.56
CA LEU A 209 2.76 7.29 -19.61
C LEU A 209 3.33 8.55 -20.30
N VAL A 210 3.34 8.57 -21.62
CA VAL A 210 3.82 9.72 -22.40
C VAL A 210 2.66 10.41 -23.10
N PHE A 211 2.54 11.73 -22.90
CA PHE A 211 1.60 12.58 -23.62
C PHE A 211 2.21 13.95 -23.86
N ASP A 212 2.10 14.47 -25.09
CA ASP A 212 2.67 15.78 -25.48
C ASP A 212 4.16 15.95 -25.10
N GLY A 213 4.95 14.87 -25.28
CA GLY A 213 6.38 14.85 -24.96
C GLY A 213 6.73 14.86 -23.46
N LYS A 214 5.74 14.76 -22.57
CA LYS A 214 5.94 14.68 -21.12
C LYS A 214 5.66 13.29 -20.59
N GLU A 215 6.45 12.87 -19.61
CA GLU A 215 6.26 11.62 -18.88
C GLU A 215 5.42 11.83 -17.61
N TYR A 216 4.52 10.90 -17.37
CA TYR A 216 3.60 10.90 -16.24
C TYR A 216 3.63 9.54 -15.52
N SER A 217 3.78 9.58 -14.20
CA SER A 217 3.75 8.41 -13.32
C SER A 217 2.82 8.66 -12.12
N GLY A 218 2.35 7.56 -11.51
CA GLY A 218 1.57 7.58 -10.28
C GLY A 218 0.31 8.45 -10.34
N LEU A 219 -0.43 8.39 -11.45
CA LEU A 219 -1.59 9.26 -11.69
C LEU A 219 -2.68 9.08 -10.61
N SER A 220 -3.22 10.21 -10.15
CA SER A 220 -4.39 10.20 -9.28
C SER A 220 -5.66 9.96 -10.08
N TRP A 221 -6.72 9.51 -9.40
CA TRP A 221 -8.03 9.36 -10.03
C TRP A 221 -8.53 10.70 -10.61
N ASN A 222 -8.24 11.81 -9.94
CA ASN A 222 -8.63 13.14 -10.36
C ASN A 222 -7.96 13.54 -11.69
N GLU A 223 -6.67 13.23 -11.83
CA GLU A 223 -5.92 13.46 -13.07
C GLU A 223 -6.49 12.64 -14.24
N ILE A 224 -6.78 11.36 -13.98
CA ILE A 224 -7.39 10.45 -14.95
C ILE A 224 -8.76 10.96 -15.39
N ALA A 225 -9.60 11.38 -14.44
CA ALA A 225 -10.98 11.83 -14.68
C ALA A 225 -11.07 13.14 -15.48
N LEU A 226 -10.10 14.04 -15.31
CA LEU A 226 -10.12 15.39 -15.89
C LEU A 226 -9.20 15.56 -17.11
N PHE A 227 -8.62 14.47 -17.62
CA PHE A 227 -7.67 14.51 -18.73
C PHE A 227 -8.18 15.32 -19.93
N GLY A 228 -9.42 15.08 -20.37
CA GLY A 228 -10.05 15.74 -21.51
C GLY A 228 -10.71 17.09 -21.18
N LYS A 229 -10.60 17.59 -19.95
CA LYS A 229 -11.15 18.89 -19.57
C LYS A 229 -10.13 19.97 -19.89
N GLU A 230 -10.44 20.90 -20.77
CA GLU A 230 -9.50 21.93 -21.26
C GLU A 230 -8.61 22.58 -20.18
N PRO A 231 -7.28 22.69 -20.40
CA PRO A 231 -6.53 22.10 -21.52
C PRO A 231 -6.44 20.56 -21.39
N ILE A 232 -6.46 19.86 -22.52
CA ILE A 232 -6.29 18.41 -22.58
C ILE A 232 -4.90 18.02 -22.03
N GLY A 233 -4.87 17.00 -21.17
CA GLY A 233 -3.67 16.51 -20.49
C GLY A 233 -3.81 16.45 -18.97
N PHE A 234 -2.74 16.06 -18.28
CA PHE A 234 -2.76 15.88 -16.82
C PHE A 234 -2.33 17.12 -16.03
N ASP A 235 -1.75 18.12 -16.69
CA ASP A 235 -1.23 19.31 -16.04
C ASP A 235 -2.34 20.03 -15.27
N THR A 236 -2.05 20.38 -14.01
CA THR A 236 -2.96 21.06 -13.06
C THR A 236 -4.21 20.26 -12.67
N LYS A 237 -4.36 19.00 -13.08
CA LYS A 237 -5.59 18.22 -12.81
C LYS A 237 -5.62 17.54 -11.44
N ASN A 238 -4.46 17.35 -10.79
CA ASN A 238 -4.43 16.62 -9.51
C ASN A 238 -5.30 17.27 -8.41
N PHE A 239 -5.24 18.60 -8.28
CA PHE A 239 -6.05 19.35 -7.31
C PHE A 239 -7.08 20.27 -7.97
N GLY A 240 -7.14 20.28 -9.31
CA GLY A 240 -7.88 21.27 -10.08
C GLY A 240 -7.06 22.52 -10.41
N LYS A 241 -7.56 23.27 -11.41
CA LYS A 241 -6.88 24.43 -11.99
C LYS A 241 -6.69 25.59 -11.00
N ASP A 242 -7.62 25.74 -10.05
CA ASP A 242 -7.68 26.88 -9.13
C ASP A 242 -7.09 26.57 -7.73
N TYR A 243 -6.34 25.47 -7.59
CA TYR A 243 -5.74 25.08 -6.32
C TYR A 243 -4.71 26.11 -5.84
N ASN A 244 -4.93 26.65 -4.65
CA ASN A 244 -4.09 27.69 -4.04
C ASN A 244 -3.21 27.16 -2.89
N GLY A 245 -3.17 25.84 -2.68
CA GLY A 245 -2.50 25.21 -1.53
C GLY A 245 -3.43 24.89 -0.36
N SER A 246 -4.69 25.34 -0.37
CA SER A 246 -5.68 25.02 0.67
C SER A 246 -6.60 23.87 0.25
N THR A 247 -7.05 23.06 1.22
CA THR A 247 -8.02 21.99 1.01
C THR A 247 -9.32 22.48 0.39
N GLU A 248 -9.73 23.71 0.71
CA GLU A 248 -10.97 24.33 0.21
C GLU A 248 -10.91 24.64 -1.28
N SER A 249 -9.71 24.79 -1.84
CA SER A 249 -9.49 25.08 -3.26
C SER A 249 -9.38 23.82 -4.14
N ILE A 250 -9.43 22.63 -3.55
CA ILE A 250 -9.33 21.37 -4.30
C ILE A 250 -10.63 21.12 -5.07
N TYR A 251 -10.53 20.99 -6.39
CA TYR A 251 -11.61 20.48 -7.23
C TYR A 251 -11.52 18.95 -7.31
N TYR A 252 -12.45 18.25 -6.66
CA TYR A 252 -12.60 16.81 -6.79
C TYR A 252 -13.52 16.50 -7.98
N ALA A 253 -13.01 15.76 -8.96
CA ALA A 253 -13.78 15.33 -10.13
C ALA A 253 -14.96 14.47 -9.71
N THR A 254 -16.12 14.74 -10.31
CA THR A 254 -17.34 13.97 -10.11
C THR A 254 -17.36 12.71 -10.98
N GLN A 255 -18.30 11.79 -10.72
CA GLN A 255 -18.55 10.69 -11.65
C GLN A 255 -18.95 11.22 -13.05
N GLN A 256 -19.68 12.34 -13.10
CA GLN A 256 -20.05 12.98 -14.36
C GLN A 256 -18.84 13.52 -15.12
N ASP A 257 -17.87 14.11 -14.41
CA ASP A 257 -16.60 14.50 -15.01
C ASP A 257 -15.87 13.30 -15.59
N PHE A 258 -15.75 12.20 -14.83
CA PHE A 258 -15.10 10.98 -15.32
C PHE A 258 -15.77 10.47 -16.59
N ASN A 259 -17.09 10.33 -16.59
CA ASN A 259 -17.85 9.86 -17.75
C ASN A 259 -17.65 10.77 -18.99
N LYS A 260 -17.39 12.06 -18.78
CA LYS A 260 -17.25 13.04 -19.86
C LYS A 260 -15.81 13.25 -20.32
N TYR A 261 -14.80 13.18 -19.46
CA TYR A 261 -13.46 13.69 -19.78
C TYR A 261 -12.32 12.69 -19.54
N ASN A 262 -12.58 11.47 -19.07
CA ASN A 262 -11.48 10.58 -18.67
C ASN A 262 -10.48 10.26 -19.81
N MET A 263 -9.23 9.94 -19.44
CA MET A 263 -8.14 9.67 -20.40
C MET A 263 -8.41 8.48 -21.33
N PHE A 264 -9.21 7.49 -20.93
CA PHE A 264 -9.42 6.27 -21.72
C PHE A 264 -10.20 6.54 -22.99
N ARG A 265 -11.01 7.61 -22.99
CA ARG A 265 -11.68 8.14 -24.18
C ARG A 265 -10.70 8.60 -25.27
N TYR A 266 -9.45 8.86 -24.93
CA TYR A 266 -8.42 9.42 -25.81
C TYR A 266 -7.35 8.39 -26.18
N ILE A 267 -7.56 7.12 -25.87
CA ILE A 267 -6.65 6.04 -26.27
C ILE A 267 -7.06 5.56 -27.66
N ASP A 268 -6.08 5.46 -28.57
CA ASP A 268 -6.33 4.95 -29.91
C ASP A 268 -6.80 3.48 -29.91
N PHE A 269 -7.37 3.02 -31.03
CA PHE A 269 -7.92 1.67 -31.10
C PHE A 269 -6.89 0.58 -30.79
N ALA A 270 -5.63 0.79 -31.14
CA ALA A 270 -4.52 -0.13 -30.88
C ALA A 270 -4.06 -0.14 -29.41
N GLY A 271 -4.52 0.80 -28.59
CA GLY A 271 -4.10 0.91 -27.19
C GLY A 271 -2.65 1.40 -27.03
N ALA A 272 -2.03 1.92 -28.08
CA ALA A 272 -0.60 2.19 -28.17
C ALA A 272 -0.24 3.63 -27.79
N GLN A 273 -1.16 4.58 -27.94
CA GLN A 273 -0.90 5.99 -27.69
C GLN A 273 -2.16 6.77 -27.28
N LEU A 274 -1.94 7.88 -26.57
CA LEU A 274 -2.96 8.88 -26.29
C LEU A 274 -3.02 9.89 -27.45
N THR A 275 -4.23 10.28 -27.81
CA THR A 275 -4.52 11.28 -28.84
C THR A 275 -5.11 12.54 -28.22
N SER A 276 -5.10 13.65 -28.97
CA SER A 276 -5.84 14.87 -28.59
C SER A 276 -7.34 14.79 -28.91
N GLU A 277 -7.75 13.79 -29.68
CA GLU A 277 -9.14 13.57 -30.09
C GLU A 277 -9.77 12.40 -29.34
N VAL A 278 -11.09 12.44 -29.18
CA VAL A 278 -11.86 11.37 -28.56
C VAL A 278 -11.99 10.19 -29.54
N GLN A 279 -11.63 9.00 -29.06
CA GLN A 279 -11.65 7.71 -29.76
C GLN A 279 -12.73 6.76 -29.22
N ASP A 280 -13.01 6.81 -27.91
CA ASP A 280 -14.00 5.98 -27.21
C ASP A 280 -13.87 4.46 -27.46
N CYS A 281 -12.65 3.97 -27.71
CA CYS A 281 -12.36 2.55 -27.94
C CYS A 281 -12.09 1.76 -26.65
N TRP A 282 -11.71 2.46 -25.58
CA TRP A 282 -11.28 1.89 -24.31
C TRP A 282 -12.00 2.57 -23.15
N LYS A 283 -12.21 1.82 -22.08
CA LYS A 283 -12.71 2.35 -20.81
C LYS A 283 -11.92 1.78 -19.63
N LEU A 284 -11.94 2.50 -18.51
CA LEU A 284 -11.54 1.93 -17.23
C LEU A 284 -12.70 1.09 -16.67
N PRO A 285 -12.45 -0.17 -16.24
CA PRO A 285 -13.50 -0.97 -15.63
C PRO A 285 -14.09 -0.31 -14.39
N GLU A 286 -15.39 -0.52 -14.18
CA GLU A 286 -16.03 -0.24 -12.90
C GLU A 286 -15.46 -1.14 -11.80
N ALA A 287 -15.68 -0.79 -10.53
CA ALA A 287 -15.30 -1.62 -9.40
C ALA A 287 -15.90 -3.03 -9.49
N ASP A 288 -17.18 -3.14 -9.89
CA ASP A 288 -17.83 -4.44 -10.08
C ASP A 288 -17.18 -5.28 -11.19
N GLU A 289 -16.78 -4.65 -12.30
CA GLU A 289 -16.12 -5.34 -13.41
C GLU A 289 -14.75 -5.87 -12.98
N TYR A 290 -13.90 -5.06 -12.33
CA TYR A 290 -12.63 -5.56 -11.82
C TYR A 290 -12.80 -6.73 -10.86
N VAL A 291 -13.71 -6.61 -9.89
CA VAL A 291 -13.99 -7.66 -8.91
C VAL A 291 -14.37 -8.97 -9.59
N ARG A 292 -15.23 -8.92 -10.62
CA ARG A 292 -15.61 -10.09 -11.43
C ARG A 292 -14.46 -10.66 -12.26
N LEU A 293 -13.45 -9.86 -12.62
CA LEU A 293 -12.29 -10.30 -13.40
C LEU A 293 -11.19 -10.94 -12.55
N LEU A 294 -11.16 -10.72 -11.23
CA LEU A 294 -10.07 -11.22 -10.39
C LEU A 294 -10.01 -12.74 -10.32
N ARG A 295 -8.80 -13.27 -10.16
CA ARG A 295 -8.49 -14.70 -10.27
C ARG A 295 -7.55 -15.16 -9.16
N TYR A 296 -7.54 -16.47 -8.96
CA TYR A 296 -6.58 -17.19 -8.14
C TYR A 296 -6.13 -18.43 -8.92
N ARG A 297 -4.86 -18.50 -9.30
CA ARG A 297 -4.23 -19.62 -10.00
C ARG A 297 -5.05 -20.12 -11.20
N ASP A 298 -5.27 -19.23 -12.16
CA ASP A 298 -6.02 -19.46 -13.41
C ASP A 298 -7.51 -19.75 -13.19
N LYS A 299 -8.02 -19.60 -11.98
CA LYS A 299 -9.46 -19.74 -11.70
C LYS A 299 -10.06 -18.39 -11.40
N ASN A 300 -11.22 -18.10 -11.99
CA ASN A 300 -11.98 -16.93 -11.59
C ASN A 300 -12.30 -17.01 -10.08
N ALA A 301 -12.17 -15.90 -9.37
CA ALA A 301 -12.38 -15.84 -7.92
C ALA A 301 -13.87 -15.82 -7.51
N GLY A 302 -14.79 -15.70 -8.48
CA GLY A 302 -16.23 -15.59 -8.27
C GLY A 302 -16.63 -14.26 -7.64
N GLY A 303 -15.94 -13.19 -8.02
CA GLY A 303 -16.12 -11.89 -7.40
C GLY A 303 -17.52 -11.30 -7.65
N TYR A 304 -18.08 -10.65 -6.63
CA TYR A 304 -19.18 -9.69 -6.78
C TYR A 304 -18.94 -8.46 -5.91
N PHE A 305 -19.36 -7.29 -6.40
CA PHE A 305 -19.23 -6.03 -5.66
C PHE A 305 -20.58 -5.57 -5.10
N ASP A 306 -20.68 -5.49 -3.77
CA ASP A 306 -21.80 -4.87 -3.09
C ASP A 306 -21.67 -3.34 -3.17
N LYS A 307 -22.45 -2.72 -4.05
CA LYS A 307 -22.45 -1.27 -4.26
C LYS A 307 -22.96 -0.48 -3.04
N VAL A 308 -23.77 -1.10 -2.17
CA VAL A 308 -24.33 -0.46 -0.98
C VAL A 308 -23.27 -0.40 0.12
N GLU A 309 -22.59 -1.51 0.37
CA GLU A 309 -21.52 -1.58 1.38
C GLU A 309 -20.20 -0.99 0.86
N GLY A 310 -20.01 -0.93 -0.46
CA GLY A 310 -18.75 -0.60 -1.09
C GLY A 310 -17.69 -1.68 -0.85
N ARG A 311 -18.11 -2.96 -0.86
CA ARG A 311 -17.26 -4.11 -0.51
C ARG A 311 -17.31 -5.18 -1.59
N ALA A 312 -16.17 -5.83 -1.81
CA ALA A 312 -16.05 -6.96 -2.71
C ALA A 312 -16.08 -8.28 -1.94
N TYR A 313 -16.68 -9.28 -2.54
CA TYR A 313 -16.83 -10.62 -1.99
C TYR A 313 -16.39 -11.65 -3.03
N TYR A 314 -15.79 -12.75 -2.58
CA TYR A 314 -15.23 -13.78 -3.45
C TYR A 314 -15.49 -15.18 -2.88
N TYR A 315 -15.58 -16.18 -3.75
CA TYR A 315 -15.54 -17.58 -3.33
C TYR A 315 -14.13 -18.00 -2.90
N ILE A 316 -13.11 -17.44 -3.55
CA ILE A 316 -11.69 -17.66 -3.25
C ILE A 316 -10.99 -16.31 -3.24
N THR A 317 -10.18 -16.00 -2.24
CA THR A 317 -9.41 -14.74 -2.21
C THR A 317 -8.49 -14.67 -3.43
N PRO A 318 -8.62 -13.66 -4.30
CA PRO A 318 -7.77 -13.53 -5.47
C PRO A 318 -6.32 -13.22 -5.09
N ASP A 319 -5.44 -13.32 -6.09
CA ASP A 319 -4.03 -12.96 -5.97
C ASP A 319 -3.58 -12.10 -7.15
N LYS A 320 -2.33 -11.63 -7.07
CA LYS A 320 -1.65 -10.89 -8.13
C LYS A 320 -1.23 -11.84 -9.26
N ASP A 321 -2.19 -12.48 -9.90
CA ASP A 321 -1.99 -13.42 -11.00
C ASP A 321 -2.27 -12.76 -12.36
N GLY A 322 -1.56 -13.24 -13.38
CA GLY A 322 -1.93 -13.02 -14.76
C GLY A 322 -3.31 -13.61 -15.10
N PRO A 323 -3.97 -13.14 -16.16
CA PRO A 323 -3.50 -12.09 -17.06
C PRO A 323 -3.78 -10.69 -16.53
N ILE A 324 -4.54 -10.48 -15.45
CA ILE A 324 -4.96 -9.14 -14.99
C ILE A 324 -3.78 -8.31 -14.50
N TRP A 325 -2.93 -8.91 -13.67
CA TRP A 325 -1.77 -8.27 -13.07
C TRP A 325 -0.49 -8.64 -13.83
N ALA A 326 0.44 -7.68 -13.90
CA ALA A 326 1.84 -8.00 -14.18
C ALA A 326 2.51 -8.38 -12.85
N THR A 327 2.72 -9.67 -12.62
CA THR A 327 3.07 -10.24 -11.30
C THR A 327 4.40 -9.73 -10.77
N GLU A 328 5.36 -9.52 -11.68
CA GLU A 328 6.73 -9.07 -11.43
C GLU A 328 6.89 -7.56 -11.53
N GLU A 329 5.80 -6.80 -11.59
CA GLU A 329 5.84 -5.33 -11.69
C GLU A 329 5.40 -4.68 -10.38
N MET A 330 5.63 -3.38 -10.20
CA MET A 330 5.39 -2.77 -8.89
C MET A 330 3.92 -2.64 -8.51
N VAL A 331 3.03 -2.50 -9.49
CA VAL A 331 1.65 -2.09 -9.21
C VAL A 331 0.88 -3.18 -8.48
N ILE A 332 0.22 -2.79 -7.38
CA ILE A 332 -0.56 -3.67 -6.49
C ILE A 332 -2.00 -3.18 -6.28
N TYR A 333 -2.34 -2.02 -6.85
CA TYR A 333 -3.66 -1.42 -6.83
C TYR A 333 -4.05 -0.94 -8.21
N TYR A 334 -5.30 -1.16 -8.60
CA TYR A 334 -5.86 -0.57 -9.81
C TYR A 334 -7.00 0.36 -9.49
N TRP A 335 -6.91 1.60 -10.00
CA TRP A 335 -8.04 2.52 -10.03
C TRP A 335 -9.20 1.90 -10.83
N THR A 336 -10.41 2.20 -10.39
CA THR A 336 -11.65 1.89 -11.10
C THR A 336 -12.27 3.18 -11.66
N SER A 337 -13.21 3.06 -12.59
CA SER A 337 -14.01 4.22 -13.04
C SER A 337 -15.06 4.68 -12.01
N THR A 338 -15.20 3.96 -10.89
CA THR A 338 -16.27 4.18 -9.90
C THR A 338 -15.83 5.17 -8.82
N SER A 339 -16.47 6.34 -8.79
CA SER A 339 -16.42 7.30 -7.68
C SER A 339 -17.14 6.71 -6.46
N ALA A 340 -16.51 6.79 -5.28
CA ALA A 340 -17.12 6.31 -4.03
C ALA A 340 -18.01 7.39 -3.39
N ASN A 341 -17.55 8.64 -3.43
CA ASN A 341 -18.27 9.83 -2.99
C ASN A 341 -17.62 11.08 -3.63
N ASP A 342 -17.84 12.26 -3.06
CA ASP A 342 -17.30 13.52 -3.61
C ASP A 342 -15.77 13.56 -3.59
N THR A 343 -15.12 13.04 -2.55
CA THR A 343 -13.66 13.16 -2.35
C THR A 343 -12.90 11.87 -2.65
N GLU A 344 -13.57 10.72 -2.69
CA GLU A 344 -12.96 9.40 -2.80
C GLU A 344 -13.45 8.63 -4.04
N ALA A 345 -12.57 7.79 -4.58
CA ALA A 345 -12.86 6.83 -5.63
C ALA A 345 -12.43 5.42 -5.19
N TYR A 346 -12.94 4.40 -5.88
CA TYR A 346 -12.55 3.04 -5.61
C TYR A 346 -11.26 2.66 -6.34
N ASP A 347 -10.35 2.02 -5.60
CA ASP A 347 -9.33 1.15 -6.16
C ASP A 347 -9.55 -0.30 -5.71
N ILE A 348 -8.96 -1.24 -6.46
CA ILE A 348 -8.98 -2.67 -6.16
C ILE A 348 -7.56 -3.14 -5.89
N THR A 349 -7.37 -3.86 -4.79
CA THR A 349 -6.09 -4.50 -4.47
C THR A 349 -5.95 -5.83 -5.19
N TYR A 350 -4.72 -6.31 -5.40
CA TYR A 350 -4.50 -7.65 -5.96
C TYR A 350 -5.10 -8.78 -5.11
N SER A 351 -5.33 -8.55 -3.81
CA SER A 351 -6.01 -9.49 -2.92
C SER A 351 -7.54 -9.35 -2.95
N GLY A 352 -8.06 -8.46 -3.80
CA GLY A 352 -9.48 -8.29 -4.07
C GLY A 352 -10.20 -7.30 -3.17
N GLU A 353 -9.50 -6.58 -2.30
CA GLU A 353 -10.16 -5.58 -1.47
C GLU A 353 -10.53 -4.35 -2.32
N ALA A 354 -11.78 -3.90 -2.20
CA ALA A 354 -12.23 -2.64 -2.76
C ALA A 354 -12.08 -1.54 -1.70
N ARG A 355 -11.25 -0.53 -1.97
CA ARG A 355 -10.93 0.52 -0.99
C ARG A 355 -11.41 1.88 -1.48
N LYS A 356 -11.80 2.73 -0.54
CA LYS A 356 -12.13 4.13 -0.79
C LYS A 356 -10.86 4.93 -0.57
N ILE A 357 -10.34 5.52 -1.64
CA ILE A 357 -9.10 6.29 -1.60
C ILE A 357 -9.39 7.71 -2.09
N SER A 358 -8.79 8.71 -1.46
CA SER A 358 -8.88 10.10 -1.93
C SER A 358 -8.50 10.20 -3.41
N LYS A 359 -9.33 10.91 -4.20
CA LYS A 359 -9.14 11.07 -5.65
C LYS A 359 -7.84 11.77 -6.03
N THR A 360 -7.23 12.49 -5.09
CA THR A 360 -5.97 13.23 -5.29
C THR A 360 -4.73 12.42 -4.90
N THR A 361 -4.92 11.19 -4.40
CA THR A 361 -3.81 10.32 -3.98
C THR A 361 -2.99 9.87 -5.18
N LYS A 362 -1.70 10.21 -5.16
CA LYS A 362 -0.69 9.71 -6.10
C LYS A 362 0.21 8.70 -5.39
N GLN A 363 0.24 7.48 -5.91
CA GLN A 363 1.08 6.39 -5.42
C GLN A 363 1.62 5.62 -6.62
N ASP A 364 2.93 5.48 -6.67
CA ASP A 364 3.66 4.87 -7.79
C ASP A 364 3.28 3.40 -8.05
N TYR A 365 2.85 2.70 -6.98
CA TYR A 365 2.36 1.33 -7.03
C TYR A 365 0.84 1.21 -7.25
N ARG A 366 0.18 2.31 -7.60
CA ARG A 366 -1.20 2.33 -8.05
C ARG A 366 -1.25 2.65 -9.54
N GLY A 367 -1.94 1.80 -10.28
CA GLY A 367 -2.11 1.94 -11.72
C GLY A 367 -3.55 1.78 -12.15
N TYR A 368 -3.71 1.26 -13.35
CA TYR A 368 -4.99 0.92 -13.95
C TYR A 368 -4.75 -0.01 -15.13
N ARG A 369 -5.79 -0.73 -15.55
CA ARG A 369 -5.82 -1.43 -16.83
C ARG A 369 -7.16 -1.25 -17.53
N ALA A 370 -7.11 -0.64 -18.70
CA ALA A 370 -8.27 -0.38 -19.53
C ALA A 370 -8.76 -1.68 -20.17
N VAL A 371 -10.06 -1.69 -20.47
CA VAL A 371 -10.74 -2.78 -21.14
C VAL A 371 -11.63 -2.26 -22.26
N ARG A 372 -11.97 -3.17 -23.16
CA ARG A 372 -13.08 -3.02 -24.09
C ARG A 372 -13.94 -4.28 -24.07
N THR A 373 -15.23 -4.13 -24.30
CA THR A 373 -16.12 -5.27 -24.52
C THR A 373 -16.08 -5.65 -26.00
N ASN A 374 -16.32 -6.93 -26.33
CA ASN A 374 -16.24 -7.45 -27.72
C ASN A 374 -17.30 -6.92 -28.70
N LYS A 375 -17.93 -5.79 -28.38
CA LYS A 375 -18.78 -5.00 -29.27
C LYS A 375 -18.14 -3.62 -29.27
N SER A 376 -17.46 -3.15 -30.30
CA SER A 376 -17.69 -3.35 -31.71
C SER A 376 -16.45 -2.84 -32.45
N SER A 377 -16.07 -3.45 -33.58
CA SER A 377 -15.10 -2.79 -34.45
C SER A 377 -15.62 -1.39 -34.81
N PRO A 378 -14.75 -0.41 -35.09
CA PRO A 378 -15.18 0.91 -35.55
C PRO A 378 -16.17 0.84 -36.72
N GLU A 379 -16.08 -0.21 -37.56
CA GLU A 379 -17.01 -0.49 -38.66
C GLU A 379 -18.41 -0.91 -38.17
N LEU A 380 -18.52 -1.69 -37.11
CA LEU A 380 -19.80 -2.06 -36.50
C LEU A 380 -20.45 -0.87 -35.77
N ILE A 381 -19.67 -0.05 -35.07
CA ILE A 381 -20.17 1.20 -34.45
C ILE A 381 -20.65 2.16 -35.54
N LYS A 382 -19.87 2.32 -36.61
CA LYS A 382 -20.25 3.15 -37.75
C LYS A 382 -21.50 2.61 -38.46
N MET A 383 -21.62 1.30 -38.66
CA MET A 383 -22.85 0.69 -39.21
C MET A 383 -24.06 0.89 -38.30
N GLU A 384 -23.91 0.78 -36.98
CA GLU A 384 -25.03 0.96 -36.04
C GLU A 384 -25.48 2.42 -36.00
N LEU A 385 -24.54 3.37 -36.00
CA LEU A 385 -24.83 4.81 -36.12
C LEU A 385 -25.44 5.18 -37.48
N ASP A 386 -24.91 4.64 -38.58
CA ASP A 386 -25.43 4.87 -39.93
C ASP A 386 -26.85 4.28 -40.08
N ASN A 387 -27.13 3.11 -39.47
CA ASN A 387 -28.47 2.52 -39.47
C ASN A 387 -29.49 3.33 -38.64
N ILE A 388 -29.08 3.93 -37.51
CA ILE A 388 -29.93 4.83 -36.72
C ILE A 388 -30.27 6.11 -37.50
N VAL A 389 -29.37 6.59 -38.37
CA VAL A 389 -29.61 7.77 -39.21
C VAL A 389 -30.54 7.46 -40.40
N ILE A 390 -30.57 6.22 -40.89
CA ILE A 390 -31.46 5.80 -41.98
C ILE A 390 -32.91 5.65 -41.48
N ASP A 391 -33.13 5.07 -40.29
CA ASP A 391 -34.49 4.88 -39.74
C ASP A 391 -35.21 6.21 -39.45
N ASN A 392 -34.47 7.25 -39.06
CA ASN A 392 -35.05 8.57 -38.81
C ASN A 392 -35.43 9.35 -40.09
N ASN A 393 -35.03 8.87 -41.27
CA ASN A 393 -35.38 9.48 -42.56
C ASN A 393 -36.53 8.76 -43.29
N SER A 394 -36.99 7.60 -42.79
CA SER A 394 -38.16 6.88 -43.34
C SER A 394 -39.51 7.27 -42.71
N GLU A 395 -39.52 8.16 -41.70
CA GLU A 395 -40.75 8.71 -41.10
C GLU A 395 -41.08 10.15 -41.56
N LYS A 396 -40.53 10.60 -42.69
CA LYS A 396 -40.97 11.81 -43.40
C LYS A 396 -41.42 11.45 -44.80
#